data_AF-A0A536D076-F1
#
_entry.id   AF-A0A536D076-F1
#
_cell.length_a   1.000
_cell.length_b   1.000
_cell.length_c   1.000
_cell.angle_alpha   90.00
_cell.angle_beta   90.00
_cell.angle_gamma   90.00
#
_symmetry.space_group_name_H-M   'P 1'
#
loop_
_entity.id
_entity.type
_entity.pdbx_description
1 polymer ?
#
loop_
_entity_poly.entity_id
_entity_poly.type
_entity_poly.pdbx_seq_one_letter_code
_entity_poly.pdbx_strand_id
1 'polypeptide(L)'
;MAPALRALQPPQLEMAQQYPEPPLHRKSRRTPKWAFFTTLLDEEWLSSLLAGHSDRVAPEVLHKMIPGTPEASQIGHAEDWGPAPDMRGFVDRAKELATVRGWVLDGRCRLAAVLGMGGIGKTALAARIAQDVAPNFQRVYWRSLRDSPSVSEWVAGAVRFLSDQQIVPPDGEAGRLEVLLRLLRERPSMLILDLQAIGDGRHQSCLLLTSRESPPEFVLLDDNAARVFQLGGFEVDGGRALLTGKRLLGNADEWAGLVQRFAGNALALKVVSESIREVFGGELSVFLNEPNSPTVFGGIRRLLDEQFNRSSTVEQKVLLILAVEREPVSVAHLLAILRPDYGGGAVLEAVEALRRRSLVERGDAAGAAAITLQSVALEYVTDRLVEHVAEEIARGRPQRLAELPLIRAQAKDHVRRTQERLIGVAILQRMNAQRGRAGTQQALLRLLDDWRARAADEQACGPGNVVNLLRLLRGDLCGLDLSRLAIRHAYLAEVDAQDARLVDAHLVDSVLAESFDYPCSVALNGNGELLAIGTSTGQVCLWHLADRTLLWAVQGHTGIVWSLALATDGRLLASAGLDGAVRVWARDSGRLLATLQGHTGPAWGVAMSA
;
A
#
# COMPACT_ATOMS: atom_id res chain seq x y z
N MET A 1 9.73 0.83 69.55
CA MET A 1 10.91 1.64 69.19
C MET A 1 11.33 1.23 67.78
N ALA A 2 10.94 2.02 66.78
CA ALA A 2 11.26 1.83 65.37
C ALA A 2 12.25 2.92 64.95
N PRO A 3 13.28 2.64 64.14
CA PRO A 3 14.09 3.69 63.54
C PRO A 3 13.76 3.91 62.04
N ALA A 4 13.43 5.17 61.77
CA ALA A 4 13.86 6.03 60.66
C ALA A 4 13.62 5.58 59.20
N LEU A 5 12.53 6.12 58.65
CA LEU A 5 12.35 6.49 57.24
C LEU A 5 13.45 7.48 56.79
N ARG A 6 14.18 7.15 55.72
CA ARG A 6 14.89 8.13 54.87
C ARG A 6 14.11 8.30 53.58
N ALA A 7 13.60 9.51 53.35
CA ALA A 7 12.99 9.93 52.11
C ALA A 7 14.06 10.01 51.01
N LEU A 8 13.83 9.30 49.90
CA LEU A 8 14.58 9.49 48.65
C LEU A 8 13.92 10.62 47.87
N GLN A 9 14.67 11.70 47.65
CA GLN A 9 14.32 12.78 46.72
C GLN A 9 14.36 12.27 45.26
N PRO A 10 13.49 12.78 44.37
CA PRO A 10 13.60 12.52 42.93
C PRO A 10 14.80 13.27 42.33
N PRO A 11 15.47 12.71 41.30
CA PRO A 11 16.62 13.36 40.69
C PRO A 11 16.21 14.62 39.92
N GLN A 12 17.03 15.66 40.06
CA GLN A 12 16.92 16.95 39.39
C GLN A 12 17.18 16.81 37.89
N LEU A 13 16.32 17.42 37.08
CA LEU A 13 16.51 17.63 35.64
C LEU A 13 17.69 18.59 35.41
N GLU A 14 18.80 18.09 34.86
CA GLU A 14 19.83 18.94 34.25
C GLU A 14 19.52 19.22 32.78
N MET A 15 19.77 20.46 32.40
CA MET A 15 19.35 21.12 31.17
C MET A 15 20.18 20.72 29.94
N ALA A 16 19.46 20.52 28.83
CA ALA A 16 19.78 20.93 27.45
C ALA A 16 21.26 20.89 27.00
N GLN A 17 21.62 19.85 26.25
CA GLN A 17 22.68 19.93 25.24
C GLN A 17 22.06 20.13 23.86
N GLN A 18 22.43 21.24 23.23
CA GLN A 18 22.03 21.70 21.90
C GLN A 18 22.61 20.77 20.82
N TYR A 19 21.73 20.21 19.98
CA TYR A 19 22.13 19.64 18.69
C TYR A 19 22.17 20.75 17.63
N PRO A 20 23.17 20.78 16.74
CA PRO A 20 23.31 21.83 15.73
C PRO A 20 22.26 21.70 14.62
N GLU A 21 21.64 22.82 14.24
CA GLU A 21 20.73 22.91 13.10
C GLU A 21 21.45 22.71 11.76
N PRO A 22 20.86 21.99 10.79
CA PRO A 22 21.38 21.93 9.43
C PRO A 22 21.08 23.23 8.65
N PRO A 23 21.89 23.56 7.62
CA PRO A 23 21.96 24.92 7.07
C PRO A 23 20.75 25.32 6.23
N LEU A 24 20.32 26.57 6.45
CA LEU A 24 19.29 27.31 5.69
C LEU A 24 19.66 27.49 4.21
N HIS A 25 18.93 26.83 3.31
CA HIS A 25 18.92 27.22 1.90
C HIS A 25 17.77 28.20 1.56
N ARG A 26 18.16 29.24 0.82
CA ARG A 26 17.47 30.47 0.41
C ARG A 26 16.00 30.34 -0.01
N LYS A 27 15.21 31.34 0.45
CA LYS A 27 13.89 31.72 -0.04
C LYS A 27 13.84 31.82 -1.58
N SER A 28 12.96 31.02 -2.18
CA SER A 28 12.49 31.18 -3.58
C SER A 28 10.96 31.24 -3.60
N ARG A 29 10.43 31.97 -4.58
CA ARG A 29 9.12 32.63 -4.61
C ARG A 29 7.92 31.68 -4.64
N ARG A 30 6.82 32.14 -4.03
CA ARG A 30 5.50 31.51 -3.91
C ARG A 30 4.94 30.98 -5.25
N THR A 31 4.64 29.69 -5.30
CA THR A 31 3.68 29.04 -6.21
C THR A 31 2.50 28.46 -5.40
N PRO A 32 1.28 28.30 -5.97
CA PRO A 32 0.07 28.01 -5.20
C PRO A 32 -0.02 26.56 -4.66
N LYS A 33 -0.57 26.42 -3.45
CA LYS A 33 -0.58 25.24 -2.56
C LYS A 33 -1.55 24.07 -2.91
N TRP A 34 -1.53 23.52 -4.13
CA TRP A 34 -2.36 22.32 -4.43
C TRP A 34 -1.62 21.12 -5.05
N ALA A 35 -0.29 21.13 -5.11
CA ALA A 35 0.51 20.14 -5.83
C ALA A 35 1.45 19.28 -4.94
N PHE A 36 0.95 18.66 -3.87
CA PHE A 36 1.74 17.68 -3.10
C PHE A 36 0.96 16.38 -2.83
N PHE A 37 0.25 15.90 -3.85
CA PHE A 37 -0.16 14.50 -3.89
C PHE A 37 0.56 13.90 -5.07
N THR A 38 1.58 13.08 -4.80
CA THR A 38 2.19 12.02 -5.65
C THR A 38 3.71 12.11 -5.74
N THR A 39 4.40 11.34 -4.89
CA THR A 39 5.59 10.62 -5.35
C THR A 39 5.43 9.18 -4.88
N LEU A 40 5.18 8.32 -5.87
CA LEU A 40 5.00 6.86 -5.74
C LEU A 40 6.35 6.14 -5.78
N LEU A 41 7.45 6.88 -5.94
CA LEU A 41 8.82 6.43 -6.13
C LEU A 41 9.74 7.31 -5.28
N ASP A 42 10.71 6.71 -4.62
CA ASP A 42 11.80 7.42 -3.97
C ASP A 42 12.57 8.22 -5.06
N GLU A 43 12.79 9.51 -4.86
CA GLU A 43 13.47 10.36 -5.85
C GLU A 43 14.88 9.85 -6.18
N GLU A 44 15.51 9.09 -5.27
CA GLU A 44 16.81 8.44 -5.47
C GLU A 44 16.77 7.26 -6.45
N TRP A 45 15.69 6.46 -6.45
CA TRP A 45 15.55 5.31 -7.35
C TRP A 45 15.46 5.76 -8.80
N LEU A 46 14.64 6.78 -9.03
CA LEU A 46 14.43 7.36 -10.34
C LEU A 46 15.71 8.07 -10.83
N SER A 47 16.37 8.81 -9.94
CA SER A 47 17.68 9.42 -10.22
C SER A 47 18.75 8.38 -10.56
N SER A 48 18.77 7.21 -9.92
CA SER A 48 19.73 6.13 -10.19
C SER A 48 19.50 5.43 -11.55
N LEU A 49 18.25 5.39 -12.01
CA LEU A 49 17.85 4.84 -13.31
C LEU A 49 18.18 5.80 -14.47
N LEU A 50 18.14 7.11 -14.21
CA LEU A 50 18.39 8.19 -15.16
C LEU A 50 19.86 8.63 -15.21
N ALA A 51 20.57 8.50 -14.10
CA ALA A 51 22.02 8.66 -14.05
C ALA A 51 22.64 7.46 -14.76
N GLY A 52 22.79 7.59 -16.08
CA GLY A 52 23.32 6.56 -16.97
C GLY A 52 24.48 5.81 -16.32
N HIS A 53 24.24 4.55 -15.95
CA HIS A 53 25.31 3.66 -15.57
C HIS A 53 26.13 3.40 -16.83
N SER A 54 27.21 4.19 -16.91
CA SER A 54 28.40 4.02 -17.73
C SER A 54 28.56 2.60 -18.24
N ASP A 55 28.67 2.47 -19.56
CA ASP A 55 29.19 1.31 -20.27
C ASP A 55 30.36 0.65 -19.50
N ARG A 56 30.09 -0.45 -18.78
CA ARG A 56 31.01 -1.54 -18.40
C ARG A 56 30.37 -2.42 -17.34
N VAL A 57 29.85 -3.56 -17.77
CA VAL A 57 29.52 -4.68 -16.87
C VAL A 57 30.78 -5.54 -16.71
N ALA A 58 31.13 -5.87 -15.47
CA ALA A 58 32.19 -6.83 -15.19
C ALA A 58 31.77 -8.22 -15.73
N PRO A 59 32.64 -8.94 -16.47
CA PRO A 59 32.29 -10.22 -17.14
C PRO A 59 31.79 -11.34 -16.21
N GLU A 60 31.93 -11.18 -14.89
CA GLU A 60 31.70 -12.22 -13.91
C GLU A 60 30.20 -12.50 -13.64
N VAL A 61 29.30 -11.55 -13.93
CA VAL A 61 27.84 -11.76 -13.84
C VAL A 61 27.28 -12.48 -15.08
N LEU A 62 28.03 -12.48 -16.20
CA LEU A 62 27.57 -13.00 -17.49
C LEU A 62 27.63 -14.54 -17.64
N HIS A 63 28.35 -15.26 -16.77
CA HIS A 63 28.68 -16.67 -17.02
C HIS A 63 27.96 -17.72 -16.15
N LYS A 64 27.04 -17.34 -15.24
CA LYS A 64 26.50 -18.31 -14.26
C LYS A 64 25.03 -18.74 -14.38
N MET A 65 24.24 -18.29 -15.35
CA MET A 65 22.85 -18.78 -15.47
C MET A 65 22.33 -18.83 -16.92
N ILE A 66 22.74 -19.81 -17.73
CA ILE A 66 21.93 -20.33 -18.86
C ILE A 66 22.32 -21.80 -19.16
N PRO A 67 21.39 -22.77 -19.11
CA PRO A 67 21.37 -23.86 -20.08
C PRO A 67 20.38 -23.51 -21.20
N GLY A 68 20.89 -23.36 -22.43
CA GLY A 68 20.11 -23.28 -23.67
C GLY A 68 19.45 -21.93 -23.98
N THR A 69 20.12 -21.09 -24.77
CA THR A 69 19.44 -20.10 -25.62
C THR A 69 18.60 -20.84 -26.67
N PRO A 70 17.28 -20.63 -26.77
CA PRO A 70 16.51 -21.09 -27.91
C PRO A 70 16.94 -20.32 -29.16
N GLU A 71 17.08 -21.01 -30.29
CA GLU A 71 17.28 -20.39 -31.60
C GLU A 71 16.16 -19.37 -31.89
N ALA A 72 16.54 -18.21 -32.45
CA ALA A 72 15.69 -17.02 -32.66
C ALA A 72 14.46 -17.21 -33.57
N SER A 73 14.15 -18.44 -34.01
CA SER A 73 13.12 -18.78 -34.99
C SER A 73 11.88 -19.49 -34.41
N GLN A 74 11.74 -19.63 -33.09
CA GLN A 74 10.56 -20.26 -32.44
C GLN A 74 9.93 -19.43 -31.31
N ILE A 75 10.11 -18.12 -31.27
CA ILE A 75 9.53 -17.27 -30.21
C ILE A 75 8.18 -16.71 -30.69
N GLY A 76 7.08 -17.35 -30.27
CA GLY A 76 5.71 -16.92 -30.61
C GLY A 76 5.30 -15.63 -29.90
N HIS A 77 4.35 -14.88 -30.48
CA HIS A 77 3.73 -13.68 -29.91
C HIS A 77 3.05 -13.98 -28.56
N ALA A 78 3.22 -13.13 -27.55
CA ALA A 78 2.56 -13.29 -26.25
C ALA A 78 2.13 -11.94 -25.66
N GLU A 79 0.93 -11.92 -25.09
CA GLU A 79 0.32 -10.75 -24.48
C GLU A 79 -0.11 -11.07 -23.04
N ASP A 80 0.14 -10.15 -22.12
CA ASP A 80 -0.38 -10.17 -20.77
C ASP A 80 -0.99 -8.81 -20.45
N TRP A 81 -2.32 -8.76 -20.54
CA TRP A 81 -3.11 -7.56 -20.36
C TRP A 81 -3.37 -7.19 -18.90
N GLY A 82 -3.01 -8.05 -17.93
CA GLY A 82 -3.25 -7.80 -16.50
C GLY A 82 -4.65 -7.20 -16.23
N PRO A 83 -4.75 -6.12 -15.42
CA PRO A 83 -6.01 -5.45 -15.14
C PRO A 83 -6.37 -4.35 -16.18
N ALA A 84 -6.10 -4.58 -17.47
CA ALA A 84 -6.47 -3.61 -18.51
C ALA A 84 -7.99 -3.37 -18.54
N PRO A 85 -8.45 -2.13 -18.77
CA PRO A 85 -9.87 -1.83 -18.80
C PRO A 85 -10.56 -2.52 -19.98
N ASP A 86 -11.81 -2.93 -19.76
CA ASP A 86 -12.68 -3.41 -20.82
C ASP A 86 -13.01 -2.27 -21.80
N MET A 87 -12.83 -2.55 -23.09
CA MET A 87 -13.00 -1.58 -24.17
C MET A 87 -14.41 -1.58 -24.76
N ARG A 88 -15.31 -2.46 -24.28
CA ARG A 88 -16.73 -2.44 -24.64
C ARG A 88 -17.37 -1.12 -24.20
N GLY A 89 -17.69 -0.25 -25.17
CA GLY A 89 -18.25 1.08 -24.92
C GLY A 89 -17.21 2.21 -24.91
N PHE A 90 -15.99 1.97 -25.39
CA PHE A 90 -15.05 3.04 -25.71
C PHE A 90 -15.65 3.96 -26.79
N VAL A 91 -15.57 5.27 -26.57
CA VAL A 91 -16.04 6.29 -27.52
C VAL A 91 -14.86 6.72 -28.38
N ASP A 92 -15.09 6.77 -29.68
CA ASP A 92 -14.05 7.06 -30.66
C ASP A 92 -13.34 8.41 -30.36
N ARG A 93 -12.01 8.36 -30.44
CA ARG A 93 -11.04 9.42 -30.17
C ARG A 93 -10.04 9.46 -31.32
N ALA A 94 -10.54 9.44 -32.56
CA ALA A 94 -9.76 9.15 -33.76
C ALA A 94 -8.51 10.05 -33.92
N LYS A 95 -8.62 11.35 -33.61
CA LYS A 95 -7.49 12.30 -33.70
C LYS A 95 -6.40 11.94 -32.69
N GLU A 96 -6.78 11.70 -31.44
CA GLU A 96 -5.86 11.37 -30.35
C GLU A 96 -5.23 9.99 -30.56
N LEU A 97 -6.04 9.00 -30.98
CA LEU A 97 -5.58 7.67 -31.36
C LEU A 97 -4.54 7.74 -32.48
N ALA A 98 -4.84 8.45 -33.58
CA ALA A 98 -3.92 8.58 -34.71
C ALA A 98 -2.58 9.21 -34.31
N THR A 99 -2.62 10.21 -33.42
CA THR A 99 -1.42 10.92 -32.96
C THR A 99 -0.49 10.00 -32.15
N VAL A 100 -1.01 9.39 -31.08
CA VAL A 100 -0.18 8.57 -30.19
C VAL A 100 0.20 7.25 -30.85
N ARG A 101 -0.70 6.65 -31.64
CA ARG A 101 -0.38 5.48 -32.48
C ARG A 101 0.76 5.78 -33.45
N GLY A 102 0.72 6.94 -34.09
CA GLY A 102 1.79 7.40 -34.96
C GLY A 102 3.13 7.43 -34.24
N TRP A 103 3.17 7.92 -33.00
CA TRP A 103 4.40 7.94 -32.20
C TRP A 103 4.91 6.54 -31.89
N VAL A 104 4.04 5.65 -31.41
CA VAL A 104 4.42 4.27 -31.05
C VAL A 104 4.94 3.47 -32.26
N LEU A 105 4.41 3.72 -33.46
CA LEU A 105 4.80 3.01 -34.68
C LEU A 105 5.96 3.65 -35.46
N ASP A 106 6.29 4.93 -35.24
CA ASP A 106 7.37 5.65 -35.93
C ASP A 106 8.78 5.14 -35.54
N GLY A 107 8.89 4.23 -34.55
CA GLY A 107 10.14 3.55 -34.16
C GLY A 107 11.19 4.43 -33.49
N ARG A 108 11.03 5.75 -33.52
CA ARG A 108 11.89 6.74 -32.83
C ARG A 108 11.41 7.05 -31.41
N CYS A 109 10.11 6.96 -31.18
CA CYS A 109 9.50 7.19 -29.87
C CYS A 109 9.64 5.92 -29.03
N ARG A 110 10.50 5.97 -28.01
CA ARG A 110 10.73 4.88 -27.06
C ARG A 110 9.82 5.00 -25.83
N LEU A 111 9.37 6.22 -25.56
CA LEU A 111 8.50 6.55 -24.45
C LEU A 111 7.37 7.47 -24.92
N ALA A 112 6.13 7.02 -24.86
CA ALA A 112 4.96 7.84 -25.09
C ALA A 112 4.21 8.02 -23.77
N ALA A 113 3.97 9.26 -23.34
CA ALA A 113 3.19 9.56 -22.15
C ALA A 113 1.87 10.24 -22.53
N VAL A 114 0.76 9.71 -22.02
CA VAL A 114 -0.57 10.34 -22.12
C VAL A 114 -0.88 10.97 -20.77
N LEU A 115 -0.93 12.30 -20.74
CA LEU A 115 -1.21 13.11 -19.55
C LEU A 115 -2.64 13.66 -19.57
N GLY A 116 -3.16 14.09 -18.43
CA GLY A 116 -4.49 14.70 -18.35
C GLY A 116 -5.23 14.47 -17.04
N MET A 117 -6.37 15.13 -16.87
CA MET A 117 -7.15 15.12 -15.62
C MET A 117 -7.63 13.71 -15.20
N GLY A 118 -7.95 13.54 -13.92
CA GLY A 118 -8.60 12.32 -13.41
C GLY A 118 -9.92 12.04 -14.14
N GLY A 119 -10.16 10.78 -14.52
CA GLY A 119 -11.40 10.37 -15.19
C GLY A 119 -11.59 10.85 -16.63
N ILE A 120 -10.59 11.52 -17.23
CA ILE A 120 -10.66 12.05 -18.61
C ILE A 120 -10.67 10.97 -19.69
N GLY A 121 -10.18 9.76 -19.37
CA GLY A 121 -10.12 8.63 -20.31
C GLY A 121 -8.72 8.14 -20.71
N LYS A 122 -7.65 8.58 -20.04
CA LYS A 122 -6.25 8.20 -20.36
C LYS A 122 -6.03 6.69 -20.43
N THR A 123 -6.41 5.97 -19.38
CA THR A 123 -6.23 4.51 -19.29
C THR A 123 -6.97 3.78 -20.41
N ALA A 124 -8.18 4.23 -20.75
CA ALA A 124 -8.94 3.68 -21.86
C ALA A 124 -8.31 4.02 -23.22
N LEU A 125 -7.81 5.25 -23.42
CA LEU A 125 -7.10 5.63 -24.63
C LEU A 125 -5.82 4.80 -24.81
N ALA A 126 -5.03 4.63 -23.74
CA ALA A 126 -3.81 3.83 -23.77
C ALA A 126 -4.09 2.35 -24.02
N ALA A 127 -5.14 1.79 -23.41
CA ALA A 127 -5.58 0.42 -23.67
C ALA A 127 -6.00 0.24 -25.14
N ARG A 128 -6.70 1.23 -25.72
CA ARG A 128 -7.06 1.19 -27.14
C ARG A 128 -5.84 1.24 -28.05
N ILE A 129 -4.93 2.17 -27.80
CA ILE A 129 -3.68 2.31 -28.57
C ILE A 129 -2.90 1.01 -28.50
N ALA A 130 -2.73 0.47 -27.30
CA ALA A 130 -2.03 -0.78 -27.06
C ALA A 130 -2.64 -1.94 -27.85
N GLN A 131 -3.98 -2.10 -27.83
CA GLN A 131 -4.66 -3.14 -28.61
C GLN A 131 -4.47 -2.95 -30.13
N ASP A 132 -4.51 -1.71 -30.62
CA ASP A 132 -4.36 -1.41 -32.04
C ASP A 132 -2.93 -1.64 -32.55
N VAL A 133 -1.92 -1.49 -31.70
CA VAL A 133 -0.50 -1.64 -32.06
C VAL A 133 0.11 -2.96 -31.62
N ALA A 134 -0.52 -3.71 -30.71
CA ALA A 134 -0.05 -5.00 -30.17
C ALA A 134 0.50 -5.96 -31.24
N PRO A 135 -0.15 -6.13 -32.43
CA PRO A 135 0.36 -7.03 -33.47
C PRO A 135 1.76 -6.68 -34.02
N ASN A 136 2.28 -5.47 -33.74
CA ASN A 136 3.60 -5.02 -34.19
C ASN A 136 4.72 -5.35 -33.18
N PHE A 137 4.38 -5.89 -32.01
CA PHE A 137 5.33 -6.22 -30.95
C PHE A 137 5.32 -7.73 -30.69
N GLN A 138 6.46 -8.31 -30.29
CA GLN A 138 6.53 -9.74 -29.96
C GLN A 138 5.97 -10.04 -28.56
N ARG A 139 6.07 -9.07 -27.66
CA ARG A 139 5.61 -9.14 -26.27
C ARG A 139 4.81 -7.89 -25.93
N VAL A 140 3.64 -8.04 -25.34
CA VAL A 140 2.83 -6.93 -24.81
C VAL A 140 2.57 -7.17 -23.32
N TYR A 141 2.96 -6.23 -22.47
CA TYR A 141 2.84 -6.36 -21.01
C TYR A 141 2.18 -5.13 -20.42
N TRP A 142 0.94 -5.27 -19.95
CA TRP A 142 0.16 -4.19 -19.33
C TRP A 142 0.11 -4.35 -17.81
N ARG A 143 0.41 -3.28 -17.07
CA ARG A 143 0.22 -3.23 -15.61
C ARG A 143 -0.32 -1.88 -15.15
N SER A 144 -1.27 -1.91 -14.21
CA SER A 144 -1.66 -0.73 -13.43
C SER A 144 -0.77 -0.68 -12.19
N LEU A 145 -0.06 0.42 -11.94
CA LEU A 145 0.76 0.56 -10.72
C LEU A 145 0.12 1.47 -9.66
N ARG A 146 -1.20 1.71 -9.76
CA ARG A 146 -2.00 2.39 -8.72
C ARG A 146 -2.03 1.64 -7.40
N ASP A 147 -2.21 0.32 -7.47
CA ASP A 147 -2.29 -0.60 -6.33
C ASP A 147 -1.37 -1.82 -6.60
N SER A 148 -0.22 -1.61 -7.25
CA SER A 148 0.69 -2.70 -7.66
C SER A 148 1.65 -3.12 -6.55
N PRO A 149 2.16 -4.37 -6.58
CA PRO A 149 3.42 -4.77 -5.95
C PRO A 149 4.50 -3.70 -6.06
N SER A 150 5.47 -3.76 -5.15
CA SER A 150 6.65 -2.88 -5.17
C SER A 150 7.30 -2.88 -6.57
N VAL A 151 7.96 -1.79 -6.94
CA VAL A 151 8.62 -1.69 -8.26
C VAL A 151 9.54 -2.89 -8.50
N SER A 152 10.29 -3.31 -7.47
CA SER A 152 11.13 -4.50 -7.51
C SER A 152 10.38 -5.78 -7.89
N GLU A 153 9.20 -6.01 -7.32
CA GLU A 153 8.35 -7.17 -7.61
C GLU A 153 7.71 -7.07 -8.99
N TRP A 154 7.30 -5.85 -9.40
CA TRP A 154 6.82 -5.60 -10.74
C TRP A 154 7.89 -5.89 -11.80
N VAL A 155 9.11 -5.35 -11.63
CA VAL A 155 10.25 -5.62 -12.53
C VAL A 155 10.54 -7.11 -12.56
N ALA A 156 10.52 -7.80 -11.42
CA ALA A 156 10.69 -9.24 -11.37
C ALA A 156 9.61 -9.99 -12.19
N GLY A 157 8.35 -9.55 -12.09
CA GLY A 157 7.25 -10.07 -12.91
C GLY A 157 7.43 -9.82 -14.40
N ALA A 158 7.85 -8.61 -14.78
CA ALA A 158 8.13 -8.26 -16.17
C ALA A 158 9.30 -9.08 -16.74
N VAL A 159 10.40 -9.26 -15.99
CA VAL A 159 11.54 -10.10 -16.38
C VAL A 159 11.09 -11.54 -16.61
N ARG A 160 10.29 -12.12 -15.70
CA ARG A 160 9.73 -13.47 -15.87
C ARG A 160 8.87 -13.58 -17.13
N PHE A 161 7.98 -12.62 -17.37
CA PHE A 161 7.11 -12.64 -18.55
C PHE A 161 7.90 -12.49 -19.86
N LEU A 162 8.76 -11.47 -19.95
CA LEU A 162 9.52 -11.17 -21.17
C LEU A 162 10.56 -12.26 -21.50
N SER A 163 10.98 -13.04 -20.51
CA SER A 163 11.88 -14.18 -20.67
C SER A 163 11.17 -15.53 -20.84
N ASP A 164 9.83 -15.58 -20.96
CA ASP A 164 9.08 -16.84 -21.04
C ASP A 164 9.34 -17.77 -19.84
N GLN A 165 9.47 -17.18 -18.65
CA GLN A 165 9.84 -17.83 -17.39
C GLN A 165 11.24 -18.48 -17.38
N GLN A 166 12.09 -18.19 -18.37
CA GLN A 166 13.44 -18.78 -18.47
C GLN A 166 14.46 -18.10 -17.55
N ILE A 167 14.23 -16.82 -17.20
CA ILE A 167 15.14 -16.07 -16.33
C ILE A 167 14.52 -15.93 -14.93
N VAL A 168 15.25 -16.41 -13.92
CA VAL A 168 14.97 -16.09 -12.53
C VAL A 168 15.47 -14.66 -12.28
N PRO A 169 14.59 -13.72 -11.87
CA PRO A 169 15.01 -12.35 -11.59
C PRO A 169 16.07 -12.32 -10.48
N PRO A 170 17.18 -11.59 -10.65
CA PRO A 170 18.25 -11.52 -9.65
C PRO A 170 17.77 -10.84 -8.36
N ASP A 171 18.53 -11.02 -7.28
CA ASP A 171 18.31 -10.30 -6.03
C ASP A 171 18.76 -8.84 -6.16
N GLY A 172 18.01 -7.92 -5.55
CA GLY A 172 18.26 -6.48 -5.62
C GLY A 172 17.66 -5.79 -6.85
N GLU A 173 17.24 -4.53 -6.67
CA GLU A 173 16.50 -3.78 -7.69
C GLU A 173 17.34 -3.45 -8.93
N ALA A 174 18.59 -3.03 -8.74
CA ALA A 174 19.49 -2.64 -9.83
C ALA A 174 19.74 -3.79 -10.81
N GLY A 175 19.98 -5.00 -10.29
CA GLY A 175 20.19 -6.18 -11.13
C GLY A 175 18.92 -6.58 -11.90
N ARG A 176 17.74 -6.50 -11.27
CA ARG A 176 16.46 -6.81 -11.94
C ARG A 176 16.20 -5.85 -13.10
N LEU A 177 16.47 -4.57 -12.88
CA LEU A 177 16.30 -3.53 -13.87
C LEU A 177 17.26 -3.73 -15.06
N GLU A 178 18.52 -4.05 -14.79
CA GLU A 178 19.51 -4.31 -15.84
C GLU A 178 19.08 -5.46 -16.76
N VAL A 179 18.59 -6.56 -16.17
CA VAL A 179 18.04 -7.69 -16.92
C VAL A 179 16.81 -7.30 -17.74
N LEU A 180 15.90 -6.50 -17.17
CA LEU A 180 14.73 -5.98 -17.88
C LEU A 180 15.16 -5.15 -19.10
N LEU A 181 16.10 -4.22 -18.93
CA LEU A 181 16.62 -3.38 -20.02
C LEU A 181 17.29 -4.21 -21.12
N ARG A 182 18.01 -5.29 -20.76
CA ARG A 182 18.57 -6.24 -21.73
C ARG A 182 17.46 -6.92 -22.55
N LEU A 183 16.43 -7.44 -21.90
CA LEU A 183 15.30 -8.09 -22.58
C LEU A 183 14.58 -7.13 -23.54
N LEU A 184 14.41 -5.86 -23.15
CA LEU A 184 13.80 -4.83 -24.00
C LEU A 184 14.66 -4.43 -25.21
N ARG A 185 15.99 -4.64 -25.14
CA ARG A 185 16.92 -4.44 -26.27
C ARG A 185 16.91 -5.61 -27.25
N GLU A 186 16.83 -6.83 -26.73
CA GLU A 186 16.90 -8.06 -27.52
C GLU A 186 15.58 -8.42 -28.20
N ARG A 187 14.45 -7.99 -27.62
CA ARG A 187 13.10 -8.36 -28.08
C ARG A 187 12.21 -7.12 -28.24
N PRO A 188 11.56 -6.91 -29.41
CA PRO A 188 10.58 -5.84 -29.60
C PRO A 188 9.40 -6.06 -28.65
N SER A 189 9.34 -5.26 -27.59
CA SER A 189 8.33 -5.38 -26.55
C SER A 189 7.57 -4.07 -26.40
N MET A 190 6.28 -4.16 -26.09
CA MET A 190 5.48 -3.03 -25.63
C MET A 190 5.21 -3.21 -24.15
N LEU A 191 5.70 -2.24 -23.36
CA LEU A 191 5.33 -2.13 -21.96
C LEU A 191 4.28 -1.03 -21.83
N ILE A 192 3.18 -1.32 -21.14
CA ILE A 192 2.17 -0.30 -20.84
C ILE A 192 1.99 -0.21 -19.33
N LEU A 193 2.24 0.99 -18.80
CA LEU A 193 2.13 1.24 -17.38
C LEU A 193 1.17 2.38 -17.14
N ASP A 194 0.08 2.08 -16.43
CA ASP A 194 -0.77 3.12 -15.86
C ASP A 194 -0.06 3.71 -14.64
N LEU A 195 0.91 4.61 -14.89
CA LEU A 195 1.75 5.26 -13.89
C LEU A 195 2.29 6.66 -14.23
N GLN A 196 2.61 7.39 -13.15
CA GLN A 196 3.69 8.39 -13.08
C GLN A 196 5.08 7.73 -13.12
N ALA A 197 5.77 7.98 -14.23
CA ALA A 197 7.23 7.93 -14.45
C ALA A 197 7.94 6.57 -14.65
N ILE A 198 8.49 6.40 -15.86
CA ILE A 198 9.67 5.61 -16.22
C ILE A 198 10.33 6.32 -17.42
N GLY A 199 11.66 6.38 -17.46
CA GLY A 199 12.39 6.49 -18.72
C GLY A 199 13.82 6.96 -18.59
N ASP A 200 14.80 6.07 -18.69
CA ASP A 200 15.89 6.25 -19.65
C ASP A 200 16.57 4.91 -19.97
N GLY A 201 16.88 4.70 -21.25
CA GLY A 201 17.44 3.45 -21.77
C GLY A 201 17.34 3.35 -23.30
N ARG A 202 18.44 3.01 -23.97
CA ARG A 202 18.43 2.64 -25.39
C ARG A 202 17.84 1.24 -25.56
N HIS A 203 16.69 1.11 -26.22
CA HIS A 203 16.03 -0.16 -26.55
C HIS A 203 15.15 -0.05 -27.80
N GLN A 204 14.82 -1.19 -28.44
CA GLN A 204 13.90 -1.27 -29.60
C GLN A 204 12.42 -1.39 -29.19
N SER A 205 12.15 -1.44 -27.88
CA SER A 205 10.82 -1.51 -27.29
C SER A 205 10.15 -0.13 -27.16
N CYS A 206 8.83 -0.08 -26.98
CA CYS A 206 8.09 1.16 -26.68
C CYS A 206 7.40 1.06 -25.32
N LEU A 207 7.53 2.10 -24.50
CA LEU A 207 6.85 2.25 -23.22
C LEU A 207 5.72 3.28 -23.35
N LEU A 208 4.49 2.87 -23.08
CA LEU A 208 3.31 3.74 -23.03
C LEU A 208 2.93 4.00 -21.57
N LEU A 209 2.96 5.26 -21.16
CA LEU A 209 2.64 5.70 -19.79
C LEU A 209 1.34 6.51 -19.75
N THR A 210 0.54 6.32 -18.72
CA THR A 210 -0.59 7.22 -18.42
C THR A 210 -0.44 7.89 -17.06
N SER A 211 -0.45 9.22 -17.02
CA SER A 211 -0.23 9.99 -15.78
C SER A 211 -1.13 11.23 -15.70
N ARG A 212 -1.30 11.80 -14.51
CA ARG A 212 -1.98 13.10 -14.33
C ARG A 212 -1.03 14.28 -14.51
N GLU A 213 0.21 14.11 -14.07
CA GLU A 213 1.26 15.11 -14.09
C GLU A 213 2.42 14.64 -14.95
N SER A 214 3.14 15.59 -15.56
CA SER A 214 4.37 15.25 -16.25
C SER A 214 5.44 14.92 -15.21
N PRO A 215 6.07 13.75 -15.25
CA PRO A 215 7.18 13.48 -14.37
C PRO A 215 8.33 14.48 -14.64
N PRO A 216 9.00 15.01 -13.59
CA PRO A 216 10.11 15.97 -13.73
C PRO A 216 11.22 15.48 -14.67
N GLU A 217 11.37 14.18 -14.78
CA GLU A 217 12.48 13.49 -15.43
C GLU A 217 12.32 13.43 -16.95
N PHE A 218 11.11 13.70 -17.46
CA PHE A 218 10.88 13.86 -18.90
C PHE A 218 11.69 15.02 -19.49
N VAL A 219 12.07 16.01 -18.67
CA VAL A 219 12.90 17.15 -19.10
C VAL A 219 14.32 16.69 -19.49
N LEU A 220 14.76 15.51 -19.02
CA LEU A 220 16.11 14.98 -19.24
C LEU A 220 16.23 14.13 -20.51
N LEU A 221 15.11 13.81 -21.17
CA LEU A 221 15.06 12.93 -22.36
C LEU A 221 15.04 13.73 -23.66
N ASP A 222 15.61 13.17 -24.72
CA ASP A 222 15.53 13.72 -26.09
C ASP A 222 14.06 13.76 -26.59
N ASP A 223 13.62 14.91 -27.13
CA ASP A 223 12.26 15.15 -27.65
C ASP A 223 11.81 14.12 -28.70
N ASN A 224 12.76 13.49 -29.41
CA ASN A 224 12.43 12.42 -30.36
C ASN A 224 12.23 11.05 -29.70
N ALA A 225 12.83 10.84 -28.53
CA ALA A 225 12.82 9.58 -27.79
C ALA A 225 11.65 9.49 -26.80
N ALA A 226 11.27 10.61 -26.20
CA ALA A 226 10.15 10.72 -25.27
C ALA A 226 9.15 11.77 -25.75
N ARG A 227 7.89 11.37 -25.96
CA ARG A 227 6.82 12.27 -26.40
C ARG A 227 5.69 12.30 -25.40
N VAL A 228 5.17 13.49 -25.15
CA VAL A 228 4.09 13.73 -24.18
C VAL A 228 2.85 14.24 -24.90
N PHE A 229 1.73 13.52 -24.75
CA PHE A 229 0.42 13.90 -25.25
C PHE A 229 -0.46 14.38 -24.11
N GLN A 230 -0.95 15.62 -24.18
CA GLN A 230 -1.95 16.12 -23.22
C GLN A 230 -3.36 15.78 -23.71
N LEU A 231 -4.02 14.84 -23.01
CA LEU A 231 -5.38 14.43 -23.31
C LEU A 231 -6.39 15.44 -22.76
N GLY A 232 -7.06 16.13 -23.69
CA GLY A 232 -8.16 17.04 -23.40
C GLY A 232 -9.51 16.34 -23.18
N GLY A 233 -10.52 17.14 -22.83
CA GLY A 233 -11.92 16.71 -22.78
C GLY A 233 -12.46 16.22 -24.12
N PHE A 234 -13.60 15.56 -24.09
CA PHE A 234 -14.37 15.29 -25.31
C PHE A 234 -14.86 16.60 -25.93
N GLU A 235 -14.79 16.69 -27.26
CA GLU A 235 -15.56 17.65 -28.05
C GLU A 235 -17.07 17.31 -27.96
N VAL A 236 -17.95 18.22 -28.39
CA VAL A 236 -19.41 18.10 -28.20
C VAL A 236 -19.97 16.77 -28.73
N ASP A 237 -19.59 16.38 -29.95
CA ASP A 237 -20.05 15.13 -30.56
C ASP A 237 -19.56 13.89 -29.80
N GLY A 238 -18.30 13.92 -29.33
CA GLY A 238 -17.74 12.86 -28.49
C GLY A 238 -18.41 12.78 -27.12
N GLY A 239 -18.74 13.92 -26.51
CA GLY A 239 -19.48 13.99 -25.25
C GLY A 239 -20.90 13.47 -25.39
N ARG A 240 -21.57 13.75 -26.52
CA ARG A 240 -22.88 13.20 -26.85
C ARG A 240 -22.82 11.69 -27.09
N ALA A 241 -21.82 11.23 -27.85
CA ALA A 241 -21.59 9.81 -28.09
C ALA A 241 -21.35 9.05 -26.77
N LEU A 242 -20.58 9.63 -25.84
CA LEU A 242 -20.33 9.08 -24.51
C LEU A 242 -21.59 8.88 -23.67
N LEU A 243 -22.58 9.74 -23.83
CA LEU A 243 -23.84 9.71 -23.09
C LEU A 243 -24.97 9.05 -23.88
N THR A 244 -24.67 8.39 -24.99
CA THR A 244 -25.64 7.61 -25.76
C THR A 244 -26.26 6.54 -24.86
N GLY A 245 -27.60 6.45 -24.85
CA GLY A 245 -28.34 5.52 -24.00
C GLY A 245 -28.65 6.03 -22.59
N LYS A 246 -28.13 7.19 -22.18
CA LYS A 246 -28.49 7.85 -20.90
C LYS A 246 -29.83 8.61 -20.93
N ARG A 247 -30.55 8.58 -22.06
CA ARG A 247 -31.88 9.18 -22.25
C ARG A 247 -31.95 10.68 -21.89
N LEU A 248 -30.90 11.43 -22.24
CA LEU A 248 -30.87 12.88 -22.10
C LEU A 248 -31.52 13.54 -23.32
N LEU A 249 -32.27 14.60 -23.07
CA LEU A 249 -33.03 15.38 -24.05
C LEU A 249 -32.45 16.79 -24.12
N GLY A 250 -32.04 17.20 -25.31
CA GLY A 250 -31.63 18.59 -25.55
C GLY A 250 -31.15 18.85 -26.97
N ASN A 251 -31.13 20.13 -27.35
CA ASN A 251 -30.67 20.63 -28.64
C ASN A 251 -29.14 20.77 -28.70
N ALA A 252 -28.60 21.15 -29.87
CA ALA A 252 -27.15 21.24 -30.07
C ALA A 252 -26.46 22.22 -29.11
N ASP A 253 -27.08 23.37 -28.81
CA ASP A 253 -26.53 24.38 -27.92
C ASP A 253 -26.55 23.92 -26.45
N GLU A 254 -27.58 23.18 -26.05
CA GLU A 254 -27.67 22.57 -24.72
C GLU A 254 -26.62 21.46 -24.53
N TRP A 255 -26.39 20.64 -25.56
CA TRP A 255 -25.30 19.65 -25.56
C TRP A 255 -23.93 20.32 -25.50
N ALA A 256 -23.72 21.38 -26.28
CA ALA A 256 -22.49 22.17 -26.23
C ALA A 256 -22.29 22.79 -24.84
N GLY A 257 -23.35 23.36 -24.26
CA GLY A 257 -23.35 23.92 -22.91
C GLY A 257 -23.00 22.89 -21.84
N LEU A 258 -23.57 21.68 -21.91
CA LEU A 258 -23.25 20.59 -21.00
C LEU A 258 -21.77 20.17 -21.10
N VAL A 259 -21.27 19.91 -22.31
CA VAL A 259 -19.89 19.47 -22.54
C VAL A 259 -18.89 20.55 -22.13
N GLN A 260 -19.15 21.81 -22.49
CA GLN A 260 -18.33 22.95 -22.11
C GLN A 260 -18.28 23.12 -20.60
N ARG A 261 -19.41 22.98 -19.90
CA ARG A 261 -19.50 23.12 -18.43
C ARG A 261 -18.64 22.12 -17.67
N PHE A 262 -18.47 20.91 -18.21
CA PHE A 262 -17.64 19.86 -17.61
C PHE A 262 -16.26 19.72 -18.29
N ALA A 263 -15.87 20.69 -19.13
CA ALA A 263 -14.63 20.66 -19.90
C ALA A 263 -14.42 19.32 -20.64
N GLY A 264 -15.51 18.69 -21.10
CA GLY A 264 -15.49 17.39 -21.76
C GLY A 264 -14.99 16.22 -20.90
N ASN A 265 -14.94 16.34 -19.57
CA ASN A 265 -14.46 15.26 -18.71
C ASN A 265 -15.41 14.06 -18.76
N ALA A 266 -14.88 12.92 -19.22
CA ALA A 266 -15.69 11.74 -19.50
C ALA A 266 -16.42 11.21 -18.25
N LEU A 267 -15.72 11.13 -17.12
CA LEU A 267 -16.32 10.69 -15.88
C LEU A 267 -17.36 11.68 -15.37
N ALA A 268 -17.03 12.98 -15.35
CA ALA A 268 -17.96 14.02 -14.90
C ALA A 268 -19.27 13.99 -15.71
N LEU A 269 -19.16 13.86 -17.03
CA LEU A 269 -20.29 13.71 -17.93
C LEU A 269 -21.11 12.46 -17.62
N LYS A 270 -20.46 11.31 -17.35
CA LYS A 270 -21.18 10.07 -16.98
C LYS A 270 -21.90 10.20 -15.64
N VAL A 271 -21.26 10.74 -14.60
CA VAL A 271 -21.88 10.88 -13.27
C VAL A 271 -23.01 11.91 -13.31
N VAL A 272 -22.83 13.06 -13.97
CA VAL A 272 -23.87 14.10 -14.05
C VAL A 272 -25.06 13.63 -14.90
N SER A 273 -24.83 12.84 -15.96
CA SER A 273 -25.91 12.36 -16.85
C SER A 273 -27.00 11.61 -16.08
N GLU A 274 -26.60 10.84 -15.06
CA GLU A 274 -27.54 10.09 -14.24
C GLU A 274 -28.36 11.02 -13.36
N SER A 275 -27.72 12.05 -12.79
CA SER A 275 -28.41 13.07 -11.98
C SER A 275 -29.38 13.90 -12.81
N ILE A 276 -29.02 14.25 -14.05
CA ILE A 276 -29.90 14.96 -14.98
C ILE A 276 -31.13 14.10 -15.29
N ARG A 277 -30.93 12.81 -15.54
CA ARG A 277 -32.01 11.86 -15.82
C ARG A 277 -32.97 11.70 -14.64
N GLU A 278 -32.44 11.49 -13.44
CA GLU A 278 -33.26 11.18 -12.27
C GLU A 278 -33.96 12.42 -11.68
N VAL A 279 -33.28 13.57 -11.65
CA VAL A 279 -33.80 14.79 -11.00
C VAL A 279 -34.53 15.71 -11.97
N PHE A 280 -34.05 15.81 -13.21
CA PHE A 280 -34.54 16.76 -14.21
C PHE A 280 -35.27 16.08 -15.37
N GLY A 281 -35.66 14.81 -15.21
CA GLY A 281 -36.37 14.05 -16.25
C GLY A 281 -35.55 13.80 -17.51
N GLY A 282 -34.24 14.04 -17.48
CA GLY A 282 -33.36 13.99 -18.64
C GLY A 282 -33.28 15.28 -19.44
N GLU A 283 -34.02 16.34 -19.10
CA GLU A 283 -34.03 17.60 -19.84
C GLU A 283 -32.80 18.47 -19.53
N LEU A 284 -31.93 18.65 -20.53
CA LEU A 284 -30.73 19.48 -20.42
C LEU A 284 -31.08 20.95 -20.22
N SER A 285 -32.14 21.43 -20.86
CA SER A 285 -32.62 22.81 -20.75
C SER A 285 -32.90 23.18 -19.29
N VAL A 286 -33.66 22.35 -18.56
CA VAL A 286 -34.02 22.58 -17.15
C VAL A 286 -32.78 22.55 -16.27
N PHE A 287 -31.88 21.58 -16.50
CA PHE A 287 -30.62 21.48 -15.76
C PHE A 287 -29.68 22.68 -15.99
N LEU A 288 -29.61 23.19 -17.23
CA LEU A 288 -28.73 24.31 -17.58
C LEU A 288 -29.29 25.67 -17.13
N ASN A 289 -30.62 25.81 -17.06
CA ASN A 289 -31.32 27.07 -16.75
C ASN A 289 -31.68 27.25 -15.26
N GLU A 290 -31.49 26.24 -14.43
CA GLU A 290 -31.76 26.33 -12.99
C GLU A 290 -30.90 27.46 -12.36
N PRO A 291 -31.48 28.50 -11.71
CA PRO A 291 -30.73 29.64 -11.17
C PRO A 291 -29.85 29.28 -9.97
N ASN A 292 -30.13 28.13 -9.34
CA ASN A 292 -29.24 27.45 -8.39
C ASN A 292 -28.53 26.24 -9.02
N SER A 293 -28.68 25.96 -10.32
CA SER A 293 -27.78 25.08 -11.07
C SER A 293 -26.46 25.83 -11.15
N PRO A 294 -25.52 25.51 -10.25
CA PRO A 294 -24.45 26.41 -9.93
C PRO A 294 -23.62 26.59 -11.19
N THR A 295 -23.52 27.80 -11.70
CA THR A 295 -22.40 28.30 -12.53
C THR A 295 -21.03 28.16 -11.82
N VAL A 296 -20.97 27.25 -10.84
CA VAL A 296 -20.08 27.09 -9.69
C VAL A 296 -19.90 25.57 -9.38
N PHE A 297 -20.01 24.67 -10.38
CA PHE A 297 -19.43 23.32 -10.25
C PHE A 297 -17.90 23.43 -10.35
N GLY A 298 -17.29 23.90 -9.27
CA GLY A 298 -15.84 23.91 -9.08
C GLY A 298 -15.30 22.48 -9.01
N GLY A 299 -15.08 21.87 -10.17
CA GLY A 299 -14.42 20.57 -10.33
C GLY A 299 -15.26 19.35 -9.95
N ILE A 300 -14.78 18.19 -10.37
CA ILE A 300 -15.37 16.85 -10.14
C ILE A 300 -15.63 16.58 -8.66
N ARG A 301 -14.82 17.17 -7.76
CA ARG A 301 -14.92 17.01 -6.31
C ARG A 301 -16.28 17.46 -5.75
N ARG A 302 -16.79 18.63 -6.13
CA ARG A 302 -18.09 19.12 -5.64
C ARG A 302 -19.27 18.27 -6.10
N LEU A 303 -19.19 17.76 -7.32
CA LEU A 303 -20.19 16.82 -7.83
C LEU A 303 -20.17 15.53 -7.01
N LEU A 304 -18.98 15.01 -6.69
CA LEU A 304 -18.84 13.85 -5.82
C LEU A 304 -19.28 14.14 -4.37
N ASP A 305 -19.09 15.36 -3.87
CA ASP A 305 -19.65 15.82 -2.57
C ASP A 305 -21.17 15.71 -2.55
N GLU A 306 -21.85 16.25 -3.56
CA GLU A 306 -23.31 16.16 -3.68
C GLU A 306 -23.80 14.71 -3.79
N GLN A 307 -23.16 13.90 -4.64
CA GLN A 307 -23.53 12.49 -4.81
C GLN A 307 -23.35 11.69 -3.52
N PHE A 308 -22.25 11.91 -2.81
CA PHE A 308 -21.97 11.25 -1.54
C PHE A 308 -22.95 11.72 -0.45
N ASN A 309 -23.27 13.02 -0.38
CA ASN A 309 -24.19 13.56 0.62
C ASN A 309 -25.64 13.10 0.41
N ARG A 310 -26.04 12.84 -0.85
CA ARG A 310 -27.34 12.26 -1.19
C ARG A 310 -27.40 10.74 -1.01
N SER A 311 -26.25 10.09 -0.83
CA SER A 311 -26.17 8.64 -0.68
C SER A 311 -26.69 8.18 0.68
N SER A 312 -27.36 7.02 0.69
CA SER A 312 -27.84 6.39 1.92
C SER A 312 -26.68 5.94 2.81
N THR A 313 -26.96 5.67 4.10
CA THR A 313 -25.94 5.18 5.04
C THR A 313 -25.25 3.91 4.53
N VAL A 314 -26.02 2.98 3.95
CA VAL A 314 -25.49 1.74 3.37
C VAL A 314 -24.55 2.02 2.21
N GLU A 315 -24.95 2.93 1.30
CA GLU A 315 -24.14 3.32 0.16
C GLU A 315 -22.83 3.99 0.58
N GLN A 316 -22.89 4.93 1.54
CA GLN A 316 -21.70 5.56 2.08
C GLN A 316 -20.78 4.53 2.73
N LYS A 317 -21.33 3.54 3.44
CA LYS A 317 -20.55 2.47 4.05
C LYS A 317 -19.88 1.58 3.00
N VAL A 318 -20.58 1.22 1.92
CA VAL A 318 -20.00 0.50 0.77
C VAL A 318 -18.85 1.31 0.17
N LEU A 319 -19.05 2.61 -0.11
CA LEU A 319 -18.00 3.48 -0.65
C LEU A 319 -16.75 3.50 0.26
N LEU A 320 -16.94 3.65 1.57
CA LEU A 320 -15.83 3.68 2.52
C LEU A 320 -15.09 2.33 2.62
N ILE A 321 -15.82 1.20 2.61
CA ILE A 321 -15.20 -0.12 2.59
C ILE A 321 -14.35 -0.29 1.32
N LEU A 322 -14.90 -0.01 0.14
CA LEU A 322 -14.14 -0.13 -1.12
C LEU A 322 -12.91 0.78 -1.15
N ALA A 323 -12.98 1.97 -0.54
CA ALA A 323 -11.85 2.89 -0.44
C ALA A 323 -10.72 2.37 0.47
N VAL A 324 -11.07 1.58 1.48
CA VAL A 324 -10.12 0.93 2.39
C VAL A 324 -9.57 -0.36 1.77
N GLU A 325 -10.42 -1.23 1.21
CA GLU A 325 -9.99 -2.51 0.64
C GLU A 325 -9.01 -2.33 -0.51
N ARG A 326 -9.19 -1.31 -1.36
CA ARG A 326 -8.31 -0.97 -2.51
C ARG A 326 -8.08 -2.09 -3.53
N GLU A 327 -8.79 -3.19 -3.39
CA GLU A 327 -8.88 -4.27 -4.38
C GLU A 327 -10.35 -4.49 -4.74
N PRO A 328 -10.65 -5.14 -5.88
CA PRO A 328 -12.01 -5.58 -6.19
C PRO A 328 -12.60 -6.44 -5.07
N VAL A 329 -13.72 -6.00 -4.52
CA VAL A 329 -14.39 -6.67 -3.40
C VAL A 329 -15.60 -7.43 -3.91
N SER A 330 -15.69 -8.71 -3.56
CA SER A 330 -16.85 -9.53 -3.94
C SER A 330 -18.13 -9.05 -3.25
N VAL A 331 -19.27 -9.17 -3.94
CA VAL A 331 -20.57 -8.84 -3.35
C VAL A 331 -20.86 -9.72 -2.13
N ALA A 332 -20.39 -10.97 -2.14
CA ALA A 332 -20.49 -11.89 -1.00
C ALA A 332 -19.73 -11.36 0.23
N HIS A 333 -18.53 -10.79 0.04
CA HIS A 333 -17.76 -10.19 1.12
C HIS A 333 -18.44 -8.94 1.69
N LEU A 334 -18.97 -8.05 0.84
CA LEU A 334 -19.74 -6.89 1.29
C LEU A 334 -20.98 -7.30 2.08
N LEU A 335 -21.69 -8.34 1.63
CA LEU A 335 -22.81 -8.90 2.36
C LEU A 335 -22.38 -9.49 3.71
N ALA A 336 -21.23 -10.16 3.80
CA ALA A 336 -20.74 -10.69 5.07
C ALA A 336 -20.48 -9.58 6.10
N ILE A 337 -19.99 -8.42 5.65
CA ILE A 337 -19.71 -7.28 6.53
C ILE A 337 -21.00 -6.51 6.88
N LEU A 338 -21.86 -6.21 5.90
CA LEU A 338 -22.94 -5.24 6.06
C LEU A 338 -24.31 -5.85 6.35
N ARG A 339 -24.52 -7.15 6.08
CA ARG A 339 -25.81 -7.81 6.33
C ARG A 339 -26.28 -7.73 7.79
N PRO A 340 -25.42 -7.87 8.82
CA PRO A 340 -25.87 -7.80 10.21
C PRO A 340 -26.57 -6.47 10.54
N ASP A 341 -26.08 -5.36 9.98
CA ASP A 341 -26.54 -4.02 10.33
C ASP A 341 -27.66 -3.50 9.41
N TYR A 342 -27.69 -3.95 8.14
CA TYR A 342 -28.55 -3.36 7.11
C TYR A 342 -29.44 -4.36 6.36
N GLY A 343 -29.20 -5.67 6.52
CA GLY A 343 -29.87 -6.72 5.76
C GLY A 343 -29.37 -6.87 4.31
N GLY A 344 -29.59 -8.05 3.72
CA GLY A 344 -29.03 -8.37 2.40
C GLY A 344 -29.63 -7.56 1.24
N GLY A 345 -30.93 -7.27 1.28
CA GLY A 345 -31.62 -6.51 0.23
C GLY A 345 -31.08 -5.08 0.09
N ALA A 346 -30.96 -4.36 1.21
CA ALA A 346 -30.46 -2.99 1.21
C ALA A 346 -29.02 -2.87 0.71
N VAL A 347 -28.16 -3.84 1.02
CA VAL A 347 -26.77 -3.88 0.52
C VAL A 347 -26.73 -4.08 -0.99
N LEU A 348 -27.54 -4.98 -1.53
CA LEU A 348 -27.63 -5.21 -2.98
C LEU A 348 -28.21 -3.99 -3.72
N GLU A 349 -29.23 -3.35 -3.16
CA GLU A 349 -29.80 -2.11 -3.68
C GLU A 349 -28.77 -0.98 -3.69
N ALA A 350 -27.99 -0.83 -2.62
CA ALA A 350 -26.92 0.16 -2.51
C ALA A 350 -25.84 -0.06 -3.58
N VAL A 351 -25.37 -1.30 -3.77
CA VAL A 351 -24.38 -1.63 -4.82
C VAL A 351 -24.91 -1.27 -6.21
N GLU A 352 -26.17 -1.65 -6.51
CA GLU A 352 -26.75 -1.36 -7.82
C GLU A 352 -27.01 0.15 -8.03
N ALA A 353 -27.43 0.88 -7.00
CA ALA A 353 -27.61 2.33 -7.05
C ALA A 353 -26.28 3.08 -7.27
N LEU A 354 -25.20 2.66 -6.61
CA LEU A 354 -23.85 3.19 -6.83
C LEU A 354 -23.35 2.88 -8.24
N ARG A 355 -23.65 1.69 -8.77
CA ARG A 355 -23.29 1.28 -10.13
C ARG A 355 -24.02 2.11 -11.18
N ARG A 356 -25.32 2.34 -10.99
CA ARG A 356 -26.12 3.22 -11.88
C ARG A 356 -25.54 4.63 -11.96
N ARG A 357 -25.09 5.17 -10.82
CA ARG A 357 -24.43 6.48 -10.72
C ARG A 357 -22.96 6.50 -11.14
N SER A 358 -22.43 5.39 -11.63
CA SER A 358 -21.04 5.26 -12.09
C SER A 358 -20.00 5.63 -11.02
N LEU A 359 -20.29 5.35 -9.74
CA LEU A 359 -19.31 5.51 -8.66
C LEU A 359 -18.50 4.23 -8.42
N VAL A 360 -19.11 3.08 -8.73
CA VAL A 360 -18.48 1.76 -8.69
C VAL A 360 -18.48 1.12 -10.08
N GLU A 361 -17.49 0.30 -10.35
CA GLU A 361 -17.34 -0.48 -11.57
C GLU A 361 -17.13 -1.96 -11.25
N ARG A 362 -17.32 -2.81 -12.27
CA ARG A 362 -17.01 -4.23 -12.13
C ARG A 362 -15.50 -4.38 -12.05
N GLY A 363 -15.05 -5.16 -11.08
CA GLY A 363 -13.67 -5.63 -11.02
C GLY A 363 -13.63 -7.15 -11.10
N ASP A 364 -12.44 -7.68 -11.33
CA ASP A 364 -12.20 -9.12 -11.34
C ASP A 364 -11.54 -9.53 -10.03
N ALA A 365 -12.24 -10.37 -9.24
CA ALA A 365 -11.66 -11.03 -8.07
C ALA A 365 -11.81 -12.55 -8.24
N ALA A 366 -10.76 -13.19 -8.78
CA ALA A 366 -10.65 -14.65 -8.87
C ALA A 366 -11.91 -15.37 -9.41
N GLY A 367 -12.54 -14.82 -10.46
CA GLY A 367 -13.72 -15.41 -11.12
C GLY A 367 -15.07 -15.14 -10.45
N ALA A 368 -15.11 -14.38 -9.35
CA ALA A 368 -16.34 -13.94 -8.71
C ALA A 368 -16.74 -12.51 -9.12
N ALA A 369 -18.04 -12.22 -9.11
CA ALA A 369 -18.55 -10.87 -9.31
C ALA A 369 -18.03 -9.94 -8.19
N ALA A 370 -17.10 -9.07 -8.56
CA ALA A 370 -16.51 -8.09 -7.67
C ALA A 370 -16.77 -6.66 -8.16
N ILE A 371 -16.68 -5.74 -7.22
CA ILE A 371 -16.86 -4.32 -7.47
C ILE A 371 -15.66 -3.55 -6.91
N THR A 372 -15.32 -2.46 -7.57
CA THR A 372 -14.30 -1.51 -7.10
C THR A 372 -14.79 -0.08 -7.32
N LEU A 373 -14.17 0.89 -6.67
CA LEU A 373 -14.45 2.29 -6.91
C LEU A 373 -13.84 2.73 -8.24
N GLN A 374 -14.57 3.56 -8.98
CA GLN A 374 -13.98 4.24 -10.12
C GLN A 374 -12.82 5.14 -9.65
N SER A 375 -11.79 5.26 -10.47
CA SER A 375 -10.54 5.96 -10.15
C SER A 375 -10.66 7.29 -9.40
N VAL A 376 -11.57 8.17 -9.82
CA VAL A 376 -11.74 9.49 -9.20
C VAL A 376 -12.64 9.41 -7.96
N ALA A 377 -13.59 8.47 -7.93
CA ALA A 377 -14.38 8.19 -6.74
C ALA A 377 -13.51 7.59 -5.62
N LEU A 378 -12.57 6.69 -5.95
CA LEU A 378 -11.62 6.11 -4.99
C LEU A 378 -10.80 7.19 -4.29
N GLU A 379 -10.20 8.09 -5.07
CA GLU A 379 -9.41 9.19 -4.54
C GLU A 379 -10.24 10.15 -3.70
N TYR A 380 -11.41 10.54 -4.20
CA TYR A 380 -12.32 11.44 -3.49
C TYR A 380 -12.80 10.83 -2.16
N VAL A 381 -13.27 9.58 -2.16
CA VAL A 381 -13.74 8.90 -0.94
C VAL A 381 -12.58 8.69 0.03
N THR A 382 -11.37 8.37 -0.47
CA THR A 382 -10.16 8.27 0.36
C THR A 382 -9.86 9.61 1.04
N ASP A 383 -9.81 10.71 0.28
CA ASP A 383 -9.47 12.03 0.83
C ASP A 383 -10.49 12.49 1.85
N ARG A 384 -11.77 12.20 1.60
CA ARG A 384 -12.87 12.47 2.53
C ARG A 384 -12.78 11.61 3.79
N LEU A 385 -12.48 10.31 3.67
CA LEU A 385 -12.24 9.42 4.81
C LEU A 385 -11.10 9.96 5.69
N VAL A 386 -9.97 10.29 5.08
CA VAL A 386 -8.79 10.86 5.77
C VAL A 386 -9.14 12.17 6.49
N GLU A 387 -9.98 13.03 5.88
CA GLU A 387 -10.40 14.31 6.45
C GLU A 387 -11.22 14.11 7.71
N HIS A 388 -12.27 13.30 7.58
CA HIS A 388 -13.22 13.06 8.66
C HIS A 388 -12.54 12.32 9.82
N VAL A 389 -11.68 11.34 9.53
CA VAL A 389 -10.94 10.62 10.57
C VAL A 389 -9.98 11.56 11.31
N ALA A 390 -9.21 12.39 10.61
CA ALA A 390 -8.32 13.34 11.26
C ALA A 390 -9.07 14.35 12.15
N GLU A 391 -10.22 14.86 11.67
CA GLU A 391 -11.09 15.74 12.46
C GLU A 391 -11.70 15.04 13.68
N GLU A 392 -12.17 13.81 13.53
CA GLU A 392 -12.73 13.02 14.61
C GLU A 392 -11.72 12.75 15.72
N ILE A 393 -10.48 12.39 15.35
CA ILE A 393 -9.38 12.23 16.31
C ILE A 393 -9.10 13.57 17.01
N ALA A 394 -9.04 14.68 16.26
CA ALA A 394 -8.81 16.00 16.83
C ALA A 394 -9.89 16.42 17.84
N ARG A 395 -11.14 16.00 17.60
CA ARG A 395 -12.30 16.25 18.48
C ARG A 395 -12.45 15.21 19.61
N GLY A 396 -11.64 14.15 19.64
CA GLY A 396 -11.76 13.05 20.61
C GLY A 396 -13.01 12.17 20.44
N ARG A 397 -13.58 12.12 19.22
CA ARG A 397 -14.77 11.31 18.91
C ARG A 397 -14.53 10.41 17.69
N PRO A 398 -13.65 9.39 17.80
CA PRO A 398 -13.15 8.61 16.66
C PRO A 398 -14.13 7.50 16.22
N GLN A 399 -15.32 7.88 15.74
CA GLN A 399 -16.36 6.94 15.31
C GLN A 399 -15.90 6.07 14.14
N ARG A 400 -15.45 6.69 13.03
CA ARG A 400 -15.01 5.98 11.82
C ARG A 400 -13.78 5.12 12.08
N LEU A 401 -12.94 5.55 13.03
CA LEU A 401 -11.76 4.81 13.44
C LEU A 401 -12.12 3.51 14.18
N ALA A 402 -13.27 3.43 14.85
CA ALA A 402 -13.76 2.18 15.43
C ALA A 402 -14.43 1.27 14.39
N GLU A 403 -15.12 1.85 13.41
CA GLU A 403 -15.98 1.09 12.50
C GLU A 403 -15.28 0.55 11.22
N LEU A 404 -14.10 1.04 10.86
CA LEU A 404 -13.41 0.67 9.62
C LEU A 404 -11.95 0.29 9.91
N PRO A 405 -11.46 -0.87 9.44
CA PRO A 405 -10.04 -1.22 9.57
C PRO A 405 -9.21 -0.43 8.55
N LEU A 406 -8.76 0.78 8.91
CA LEU A 406 -8.10 1.72 8.00
C LEU A 406 -6.85 1.14 7.34
N ILE A 407 -6.16 0.25 8.05
CA ILE A 407 -5.05 -0.56 7.58
C ILE A 407 -5.34 -2.00 7.98
N ARG A 408 -5.34 -2.92 7.02
CA ARG A 408 -5.57 -4.35 7.27
C ARG A 408 -4.24 -5.09 7.33
N ALA A 409 -3.88 -5.60 8.50
CA ALA A 409 -2.63 -6.35 8.67
C ALA A 409 -2.53 -7.58 7.74
N GLN A 410 -3.65 -8.29 7.53
CA GLN A 410 -3.73 -9.47 6.65
C GLN A 410 -3.94 -9.15 5.17
N ALA A 411 -4.03 -7.87 4.77
CA ALA A 411 -4.07 -7.53 3.36
C ALA A 411 -2.74 -7.92 2.69
N LYS A 412 -2.77 -8.13 1.37
CA LYS A 412 -1.55 -8.33 0.58
C LYS A 412 -0.58 -7.18 0.86
N ASP A 413 0.72 -7.47 0.92
CA ASP A 413 1.72 -6.48 1.36
C ASP A 413 1.65 -5.15 0.59
N HIS A 414 1.44 -5.20 -0.72
CA HIS A 414 1.32 -4.01 -1.55
C HIS A 414 0.04 -3.20 -1.30
N VAL A 415 -1.08 -3.87 -1.01
CA VAL A 415 -2.34 -3.22 -0.62
C VAL A 415 -2.16 -2.55 0.73
N ARG A 416 -1.59 -3.26 1.71
CA ARG A 416 -1.32 -2.73 3.05
C ARG A 416 -0.41 -1.50 2.99
N ARG A 417 0.71 -1.56 2.26
CA ARG A 417 1.61 -0.41 2.05
C ARG A 417 0.88 0.78 1.42
N THR A 418 -0.04 0.52 0.49
CA THR A 418 -0.86 1.56 -0.14
C THR A 418 -1.87 2.16 0.85
N GLN A 419 -2.51 1.36 1.70
CA GLN A 419 -3.38 1.83 2.80
C GLN A 419 -2.58 2.69 3.79
N GLU A 420 -1.40 2.24 4.20
CA GLU A 420 -0.52 2.99 5.09
C GLU A 420 -0.16 4.36 4.51
N ARG A 421 0.25 4.42 3.25
CA ARG A 421 0.63 5.68 2.60
C ARG A 421 -0.55 6.62 2.38
N LEU A 422 -1.63 6.12 1.79
CA LEU A 422 -2.73 6.98 1.30
C LEU A 422 -3.83 7.21 2.34
N ILE A 423 -3.85 6.44 3.44
CA ILE A 423 -4.80 6.62 4.54
C ILE A 423 -4.03 6.96 5.82
N GLY A 424 -3.18 6.06 6.32
CA GLY A 424 -2.50 6.22 7.61
C GLY A 424 -1.60 7.47 7.69
N VAL A 425 -0.60 7.56 6.82
CA VAL A 425 0.33 8.68 6.72
C VAL A 425 -0.40 9.98 6.36
N ALA A 426 -1.40 9.92 5.47
CA ALA A 426 -2.20 11.08 5.11
C ALA A 426 -3.00 11.66 6.31
N ILE A 427 -3.56 10.80 7.17
CA ILE A 427 -4.20 11.21 8.43
C ILE A 427 -3.15 11.89 9.34
N LEU A 428 -1.99 11.26 9.53
CA LEU A 428 -0.92 11.79 10.38
C LEU A 428 -0.41 13.15 9.87
N GLN A 429 -0.23 13.31 8.56
CA GLN A 429 0.20 14.57 7.95
C GLN A 429 -0.79 15.70 8.25
N ARG A 430 -2.10 15.45 8.11
CA ARG A 430 -3.13 16.43 8.44
C ARG A 430 -3.15 16.79 9.91
N MET A 431 -3.03 15.80 10.80
CA MET A 431 -2.95 16.04 12.23
C MET A 431 -1.69 16.83 12.62
N ASN A 432 -0.54 16.45 12.06
CA ASN A 432 0.74 17.10 12.28
C ASN A 432 0.74 18.56 11.81
N ALA A 433 0.07 18.86 10.69
CA ALA A 433 -0.09 20.22 10.20
C ALA A 433 -0.88 21.11 11.19
N GLN A 434 -1.79 20.54 11.96
CA GLN A 434 -2.62 21.28 12.91
C GLN A 434 -2.00 21.38 14.32
N ARG A 435 -1.30 20.33 14.78
CA ARG A 435 -0.88 20.18 16.20
C ARG A 435 0.58 19.81 16.40
N GLY A 436 1.35 19.62 15.33
CA GLY A 436 2.72 19.12 15.37
C GLY A 436 2.81 17.63 15.72
N ARG A 437 3.97 17.01 15.47
CA ARG A 437 4.21 15.58 15.69
C ARG A 437 3.93 15.13 17.13
N ALA A 438 4.42 15.89 18.11
CA ALA A 438 4.22 15.59 19.53
C ALA A 438 2.73 15.71 19.94
N GLY A 439 2.02 16.72 19.43
CA GLY A 439 0.59 16.90 19.70
C GLY A 439 -0.27 15.79 19.08
N THR A 440 0.09 15.32 17.88
CA THR A 440 -0.53 14.15 17.25
C THR A 440 -0.30 12.89 18.08
N GLN A 441 0.94 12.63 18.51
CA GLN A 441 1.25 11.47 19.35
C GLN A 441 0.44 11.50 20.65
N GLN A 442 0.38 12.64 21.33
CA GLN A 442 -0.39 12.77 22.57
C GLN A 442 -1.89 12.54 22.35
N ALA A 443 -2.45 13.00 21.22
CA ALA A 443 -3.85 12.76 20.88
C ALA A 443 -4.14 11.26 20.68
N LEU A 444 -3.26 10.56 19.97
CA LEU A 444 -3.39 9.11 19.75
C LEU A 444 -3.25 8.31 21.05
N LEU A 445 -2.31 8.68 21.93
CA LEU A 445 -2.16 8.03 23.24
C LEU A 445 -3.41 8.21 24.12
N ARG A 446 -4.01 9.41 24.14
CA ARG A 446 -5.26 9.64 24.87
C ARG A 446 -6.42 8.78 24.34
N LEU A 447 -6.49 8.56 23.02
CA LEU A 447 -7.50 7.67 22.45
C LEU A 447 -7.34 6.21 22.92
N LEU A 448 -6.10 5.72 23.06
CA LEU A 448 -5.86 4.39 23.65
C LEU A 448 -6.36 4.34 25.10
N ASP A 449 -6.11 5.39 25.88
CA ASP A 449 -6.59 5.47 27.26
C ASP A 449 -8.13 5.47 27.33
N ASP A 450 -8.79 6.24 26.47
CA ASP A 450 -10.26 6.33 26.40
C ASP A 450 -10.92 5.00 26.02
N TRP A 451 -10.28 4.20 25.14
CA TRP A 451 -10.81 2.89 24.77
C TRP A 451 -10.52 1.80 25.78
N ARG A 452 -9.41 1.90 26.52
CA ARG A 452 -9.10 0.96 27.60
C ARG A 452 -10.20 0.93 28.68
N ALA A 453 -10.97 2.02 28.79
CA ALA A 453 -12.12 2.12 29.68
C ALA A 453 -13.41 1.45 29.13
N ARG A 454 -13.42 1.00 27.86
CA ARG A 454 -14.59 0.40 27.20
C ARG A 454 -14.49 -1.12 27.11
N ALA A 455 -15.63 -1.79 26.99
CA ALA A 455 -15.69 -3.23 26.79
C ALA A 455 -15.06 -3.64 25.44
N ALA A 456 -14.53 -4.86 25.34
CA ALA A 456 -13.73 -5.31 24.19
C ALA A 456 -14.51 -5.38 22.86
N ASP A 457 -15.83 -5.55 22.93
CA ASP A 457 -16.77 -5.48 21.81
C ASP A 457 -17.00 -4.04 21.33
N GLU A 458 -17.11 -3.08 22.26
CA GLU A 458 -17.26 -1.65 21.96
C GLU A 458 -15.99 -1.01 21.37
N GLN A 459 -14.82 -1.62 21.61
CA GLN A 459 -13.54 -1.14 21.08
C GLN A 459 -13.42 -1.35 19.55
N ALA A 460 -14.10 -2.36 18.99
CA ALA A 460 -14.13 -2.67 17.55
C ALA A 460 -12.72 -2.63 16.89
N CYS A 461 -12.55 -1.98 15.73
CA CYS A 461 -11.25 -1.81 15.05
C CYS A 461 -10.40 -0.68 15.63
N GLY A 462 -10.95 0.02 16.63
CA GLY A 462 -10.41 1.26 17.13
C GLY A 462 -8.95 1.14 17.56
N PRO A 463 -8.66 0.41 18.66
CA PRO A 463 -7.32 0.38 19.23
C PRO A 463 -6.26 -0.05 18.22
N GLY A 464 -6.57 -1.03 17.38
CA GLY A 464 -5.67 -1.49 16.33
C GLY A 464 -5.34 -0.42 15.28
N ASN A 465 -6.32 0.39 14.86
CA ASN A 465 -6.06 1.53 13.99
C ASN A 465 -5.16 2.58 14.66
N VAL A 466 -5.36 2.89 15.95
CA VAL A 466 -4.48 3.82 16.68
C VAL A 466 -3.08 3.26 16.84
N VAL A 467 -2.94 1.96 17.10
CA VAL A 467 -1.62 1.29 17.15
C VAL A 467 -0.91 1.38 15.80
N ASN A 468 -1.60 1.12 14.69
CA ASN A 468 -1.03 1.30 13.34
C ASN A 468 -0.59 2.76 13.10
N LEU A 469 -1.39 3.75 13.51
CA LEU A 469 -1.03 5.17 13.39
C LEU A 469 0.16 5.56 14.27
N LEU A 470 0.24 5.05 15.50
CA LEU A 470 1.38 5.27 16.40
C LEU A 470 2.67 4.65 15.83
N ARG A 471 2.57 3.43 15.29
CA ARG A 471 3.67 2.77 14.58
C ARG A 471 4.19 3.65 13.44
N LEU A 472 3.30 4.11 12.57
CA LEU A 472 3.66 4.97 11.43
C LEU A 472 4.22 6.34 11.88
N LEU A 473 3.76 6.87 13.02
CA LEU A 473 4.21 8.16 13.54
C LEU A 473 5.58 8.10 14.23
N ARG A 474 5.84 7.03 14.97
CA ARG A 474 7.03 6.87 15.82
C ARG A 474 8.15 6.09 15.15
N GLY A 475 7.80 5.07 14.38
CA GLY A 475 8.72 4.03 13.90
C GLY A 475 8.84 2.85 14.86
N ASP A 476 8.35 2.99 16.10
CA ASP A 476 8.41 1.99 17.15
C ASP A 476 7.12 2.01 18.01
N LEU A 477 6.92 0.97 18.80
CA LEU A 477 5.87 0.83 19.81
C LEU A 477 6.46 0.71 21.22
N CYS A 478 7.73 1.07 21.41
CA CYS A 478 8.45 0.86 22.65
C CYS A 478 7.79 1.62 23.82
N GLY A 479 7.72 0.97 24.97
CA GLY A 479 7.17 1.51 26.21
C GLY A 479 5.68 1.86 26.19
N LEU A 480 4.93 1.44 25.15
CA LEU A 480 3.48 1.68 25.09
C LEU A 480 2.71 0.76 26.03
N ASP A 481 1.71 1.30 26.72
CA ASP A 481 0.73 0.48 27.43
C ASP A 481 -0.42 0.12 26.50
N LEU A 482 -0.38 -1.11 25.95
CA LEU A 482 -1.42 -1.67 25.10
C LEU A 482 -2.33 -2.64 25.87
N SER A 483 -2.26 -2.64 27.20
CA SER A 483 -3.02 -3.55 28.06
C SER A 483 -4.53 -3.30 27.97
N ARG A 484 -5.33 -4.37 28.05
CA ARG A 484 -6.80 -4.36 28.01
C ARG A 484 -7.41 -3.75 26.74
N LEU A 485 -6.66 -3.78 25.64
CA LEU A 485 -7.12 -3.31 24.33
C LEU A 485 -7.45 -4.48 23.39
N ALA A 486 -8.53 -4.34 22.63
CA ALA A 486 -8.85 -5.18 21.49
C ALA A 486 -8.09 -4.66 20.26
N ILE A 487 -6.89 -5.19 20.05
CA ILE A 487 -6.00 -4.77 18.96
C ILE A 487 -6.35 -5.59 17.72
N ARG A 488 -7.21 -5.04 16.87
CA ARG A 488 -7.66 -5.68 15.62
C ARG A 488 -6.94 -5.12 14.41
N HIS A 489 -6.56 -5.97 13.45
CA HIS A 489 -5.92 -5.54 12.19
C HIS A 489 -4.61 -4.75 12.35
N ALA A 490 -3.94 -4.87 13.50
CA ALA A 490 -2.66 -4.21 13.70
C ALA A 490 -1.55 -4.98 13.00
N TYR A 491 -0.74 -4.27 12.20
CA TYR A 491 0.47 -4.82 11.62
C TYR A 491 1.64 -4.48 12.54
N LEU A 492 2.10 -5.49 13.25
CA LEU A 492 3.13 -5.46 14.29
C LEU A 492 4.37 -6.26 13.87
N ALA A 493 4.43 -6.72 12.63
CA ALA A 493 5.67 -7.23 12.06
C ALA A 493 6.64 -6.07 11.80
N GLU A 494 7.93 -6.34 11.98
CA GLU A 494 9.02 -5.41 11.68
C GLU A 494 8.96 -4.09 12.47
N VAL A 495 8.38 -4.10 13.67
CA VAL A 495 8.39 -2.94 14.59
C VAL A 495 8.97 -3.32 15.95
N ASP A 496 9.88 -2.48 16.44
CA ASP A 496 10.37 -2.57 17.81
C ASP A 496 9.24 -2.26 18.80
N ALA A 497 8.94 -3.21 19.67
CA ALA A 497 7.91 -3.07 20.71
C ALA A 497 8.49 -3.36 22.10
N GLN A 498 9.77 -3.06 22.33
CA GLN A 498 10.45 -3.29 23.60
C GLN A 498 9.70 -2.57 24.74
N ASP A 499 9.46 -3.28 25.83
CA ASP A 499 8.73 -2.80 27.00
C ASP A 499 7.26 -2.38 26.75
N ALA A 500 6.69 -2.74 25.59
CA ALA A 500 5.26 -2.59 25.37
C ALA A 500 4.49 -3.58 26.26
N ARG A 501 3.47 -3.10 26.97
CA ARG A 501 2.63 -3.93 27.84
C ARG A 501 1.40 -4.41 27.08
N LEU A 502 1.15 -5.72 27.10
CA LEU A 502 0.01 -6.36 26.45
C LEU A 502 -0.87 -7.12 27.45
N VAL A 503 -0.87 -6.72 28.73
CA VAL A 503 -1.62 -7.42 29.79
C VAL A 503 -3.11 -7.39 29.43
N ASP A 504 -3.74 -8.56 29.34
CA ASP A 504 -5.14 -8.72 28.92
C ASP A 504 -5.48 -8.07 27.56
N ALA A 505 -4.50 -7.86 26.68
CA ALA A 505 -4.74 -7.40 25.33
C ALA A 505 -5.26 -8.55 24.46
N HIS A 506 -6.23 -8.27 23.60
CA HIS A 506 -6.82 -9.25 22.69
C HIS A 506 -6.45 -8.91 21.24
N LEU A 507 -5.52 -9.68 20.66
CA LEU A 507 -5.10 -9.50 19.28
C LEU A 507 -6.00 -10.32 18.33
N VAL A 508 -6.59 -9.67 17.33
CA VAL A 508 -7.42 -10.31 16.30
C VAL A 508 -6.98 -9.84 14.93
N ASP A 509 -6.89 -10.75 13.97
CA ASP A 509 -6.52 -10.43 12.58
C ASP A 509 -5.27 -9.54 12.47
N SER A 510 -4.37 -9.66 13.44
CA SER A 510 -3.14 -8.87 13.56
C SER A 510 -1.96 -9.74 13.12
N VAL A 511 -0.95 -9.09 12.53
CA VAL A 511 0.26 -9.77 12.04
C VAL A 511 1.41 -9.40 12.96
N LEU A 512 2.16 -10.39 13.42
CA LEU A 512 3.35 -10.25 14.26
C LEU A 512 4.59 -10.63 13.46
N ALA A 513 5.77 -10.16 13.89
CA ALA A 513 7.04 -10.38 13.19
C ALA A 513 7.34 -11.88 12.99
N GLU A 514 7.05 -12.68 14.01
CA GLU A 514 7.28 -14.12 14.00
C GLU A 514 6.08 -14.81 14.65
N SER A 515 5.85 -16.08 14.31
CA SER A 515 4.98 -16.96 15.10
C SER A 515 5.48 -16.91 16.54
N PHE A 516 4.61 -16.61 17.52
CA PHE A 516 4.97 -16.60 18.93
C PHE A 516 5.80 -17.83 19.28
N ASP A 517 7.11 -17.65 19.44
CA ASP A 517 7.91 -18.60 20.17
C ASP A 517 7.81 -18.22 21.64
N TYR A 518 7.14 -19.05 22.42
CA TYR A 518 6.95 -18.77 23.84
C TYR A 518 8.02 -19.49 24.67
N PRO A 519 8.52 -18.86 25.74
CA PRO A 519 9.44 -19.50 26.66
C PRO A 519 8.74 -20.70 27.31
N CYS A 520 9.27 -21.90 27.09
CA CYS A 520 8.80 -23.13 27.74
C CYS A 520 9.59 -23.42 29.02
N SER A 521 10.81 -22.89 29.13
CA SER A 521 11.65 -23.03 30.31
C SER A 521 12.50 -21.78 30.53
N VAL A 522 12.79 -21.50 31.79
CA VAL A 522 13.66 -20.39 32.23
C VAL A 522 14.59 -20.86 33.34
N ALA A 523 15.81 -20.35 33.36
CA ALA A 523 16.76 -20.59 34.45
C ALA A 523 17.55 -19.32 34.78
N LEU A 524 17.75 -19.06 36.06
CA LEU A 524 18.63 -18.00 36.55
C LEU A 524 19.95 -18.60 37.03
N ASN A 525 21.05 -17.85 36.89
CA ASN A 525 22.29 -18.20 37.57
C ASN A 525 22.23 -17.81 39.06
N GLY A 526 23.20 -18.27 39.85
CA GLY A 526 23.20 -18.13 41.31
C GLY A 526 23.17 -16.69 41.84
N ASN A 527 23.61 -15.70 41.06
CA ASN A 527 23.55 -14.28 41.43
C ASN A 527 22.37 -13.51 40.79
N GLY A 528 21.57 -14.15 39.94
CA GLY A 528 20.40 -13.54 39.28
C GLY A 528 20.73 -12.53 38.19
N GLU A 529 21.99 -12.44 37.74
CA GLU A 529 22.40 -11.52 36.66
C GLU A 529 22.09 -12.06 35.26
N LEU A 530 22.02 -13.39 35.12
CA LEU A 530 21.81 -14.05 33.83
C LEU A 530 20.48 -14.81 33.83
N LEU A 531 19.74 -14.66 32.73
CA LEU A 531 18.53 -15.41 32.44
C LEU A 531 18.73 -16.25 31.17
N ALA A 532 18.64 -17.56 31.32
CA ALA A 532 18.54 -18.47 30.18
C ALA A 532 17.06 -18.74 29.88
N ILE A 533 16.71 -18.73 28.59
CA ILE A 533 15.37 -19.00 28.09
C ILE A 533 15.43 -20.10 27.05
N GLY A 534 14.53 -21.07 27.18
CA GLY A 534 14.36 -22.19 26.27
C GLY A 534 12.98 -22.11 25.67
N THR A 535 12.90 -22.19 24.35
CA THR A 535 11.69 -21.84 23.63
C THR A 535 10.94 -23.05 23.07
N SER A 536 9.72 -22.82 22.59
CA SER A 536 8.88 -23.85 21.97
C SER A 536 9.43 -24.35 20.62
N THR A 537 10.22 -23.53 19.91
CA THR A 537 10.87 -23.92 18.65
C THR A 537 12.25 -24.54 18.82
N GLY A 538 12.77 -24.64 20.06
CA GLY A 538 14.07 -25.24 20.33
C GLY A 538 15.23 -24.26 20.38
N GLN A 539 14.95 -22.95 20.37
CA GLN A 539 15.96 -21.94 20.59
C GLN A 539 16.37 -21.91 22.07
N VAL A 540 17.66 -21.67 22.32
CA VAL A 540 18.23 -21.42 23.64
C VAL A 540 18.90 -20.05 23.62
N CYS A 541 18.46 -19.18 24.52
CA CYS A 541 18.93 -17.80 24.60
C CYS A 541 19.50 -17.52 25.98
N LEU A 542 20.50 -16.64 26.04
CA LEU A 542 21.04 -16.13 27.30
C LEU A 542 20.99 -14.60 27.29
N TRP A 543 20.45 -14.05 28.37
CA TRP A 543 20.28 -12.62 28.58
C TRP A 543 21.03 -12.17 29.82
N HIS A 544 21.56 -10.97 29.75
CA HIS A 544 21.95 -10.22 30.94
C HIS A 544 20.77 -9.39 31.42
N LEU A 545 20.35 -9.59 32.67
CA LEU A 545 19.08 -9.08 33.17
C LEU A 545 19.11 -7.60 33.52
N ALA A 546 20.24 -7.09 33.99
CA ALA A 546 20.33 -5.71 34.50
C ALA A 546 20.07 -4.67 33.38
N ASP A 547 20.55 -4.95 32.17
CA ASP A 547 20.40 -4.08 30.99
C ASP A 547 19.53 -4.70 29.88
N ARG A 548 18.98 -5.90 30.11
CA ARG A 548 18.14 -6.63 29.15
C ARG A 548 18.84 -6.84 27.81
N THR A 549 20.14 -7.13 27.82
CA THR A 549 20.90 -7.42 26.61
C THR A 549 20.88 -8.91 26.29
N LEU A 550 20.56 -9.25 25.03
CA LEU A 550 20.71 -10.61 24.52
C LEU A 550 22.20 -10.86 24.30
N LEU A 551 22.78 -11.79 25.06
CA LEU A 551 24.18 -12.16 24.92
C LEU A 551 24.38 -13.08 23.71
N TRP A 552 23.50 -14.07 23.56
CA TRP A 552 23.45 -14.95 22.38
C TRP A 552 22.14 -15.73 22.33
N ALA A 553 21.79 -16.17 21.13
CA ALA A 553 20.68 -17.07 20.83
C ALA A 553 21.14 -18.14 19.84
N VAL A 554 20.87 -19.40 20.12
CA VAL A 554 21.26 -20.53 19.28
C VAL A 554 20.10 -21.49 19.06
N GLN A 555 20.00 -22.05 17.85
CA GLN A 555 19.07 -23.15 17.59
C GLN A 555 19.63 -24.42 18.26
N GLY A 556 19.12 -24.72 19.46
CA GLY A 556 19.65 -25.78 20.30
C GLY A 556 19.03 -27.14 20.04
N HIS A 557 17.71 -27.18 19.84
CA HIS A 557 16.92 -28.39 19.71
C HIS A 557 16.03 -28.32 18.47
N THR A 558 15.53 -29.47 18.00
CA THR A 558 14.59 -29.53 16.86
C THR A 558 13.13 -29.34 17.28
N GLY A 559 12.89 -28.82 18.49
CA GLY A 559 11.58 -28.60 19.10
C GLY A 559 11.73 -28.16 20.55
N ILE A 560 10.61 -28.12 21.29
CA ILE A 560 10.49 -27.53 22.63
C ILE A 560 11.69 -27.83 23.53
N VAL A 561 12.28 -26.77 24.11
CA VAL A 561 13.24 -26.87 25.22
C VAL A 561 12.48 -26.97 26.53
N TRP A 562 12.36 -28.18 27.05
CA TRP A 562 11.58 -28.48 28.25
C TRP A 562 12.23 -28.01 29.55
N SER A 563 13.56 -27.96 29.57
CA SER A 563 14.29 -27.61 30.79
C SER A 563 15.65 -26.98 30.50
N LEU A 564 16.04 -26.06 31.38
CA LEU A 564 17.32 -25.39 31.40
C LEU A 564 17.91 -25.42 32.80
N ALA A 565 19.23 -25.49 32.88
CA ALA A 565 19.97 -25.34 34.13
C ALA A 565 21.26 -24.57 33.89
N LEU A 566 21.45 -23.48 34.61
CA LEU A 566 22.73 -22.75 34.67
C LEU A 566 23.58 -23.31 35.80
N ALA A 567 24.87 -23.50 35.54
CA ALA A 567 25.83 -23.79 36.60
C ALA A 567 25.83 -22.66 37.63
N THR A 568 26.07 -22.98 38.90
CA THR A 568 26.31 -22.01 39.98
C THR A 568 27.51 -21.11 39.72
N ASP A 569 28.56 -21.65 39.11
CA ASP A 569 29.73 -20.86 38.67
C ASP A 569 29.45 -19.99 37.43
N GLY A 570 28.25 -20.12 36.84
CA GLY A 570 27.80 -19.37 35.67
C GLY A 570 28.58 -19.66 34.39
N ARG A 571 29.37 -20.74 34.31
CA ARG A 571 30.21 -21.04 33.13
C ARG A 571 29.52 -21.93 32.10
N LEU A 572 28.57 -22.74 32.55
CA LEU A 572 27.88 -23.71 31.71
C LEU A 572 26.37 -23.49 31.77
N LEU A 573 25.72 -23.70 30.62
CA LEU A 573 24.29 -23.88 30.52
C LEU A 573 24.02 -25.29 30.01
N ALA A 574 23.07 -26.00 30.61
CA ALA A 574 22.53 -27.24 30.09
C ALA A 574 21.09 -27.06 29.63
N SER A 575 20.71 -27.69 28.53
CA SER A 575 19.36 -27.67 27.97
C SER A 575 18.87 -29.08 27.62
N ALA A 576 17.61 -29.36 27.87
CA ALA A 576 16.95 -30.61 27.52
C ALA A 576 15.72 -30.34 26.65
N GLY A 577 15.51 -31.14 25.60
CA GLY A 577 14.47 -30.84 24.62
C GLY A 577 13.69 -32.03 24.08
N LEU A 578 12.73 -31.70 23.21
CA LEU A 578 11.81 -32.64 22.57
C LEU A 578 12.53 -33.74 21.77
N ASP A 579 13.71 -33.43 21.25
CA ASP A 579 14.56 -34.34 20.48
C ASP A 579 15.25 -35.42 21.33
N GLY A 580 14.98 -35.45 22.64
CA GLY A 580 15.56 -36.43 23.58
C GLY A 580 17.03 -36.19 23.89
N ALA A 581 17.61 -35.11 23.39
CA ALA A 581 18.99 -34.74 23.68
C ALA A 581 19.07 -33.81 24.89
N VAL A 582 20.16 -33.95 25.65
CA VAL A 582 20.62 -32.93 26.60
C VAL A 582 21.88 -32.29 26.01
N ARG A 583 21.91 -30.97 25.90
CA ARG A 583 23.06 -30.22 25.36
C ARG A 583 23.68 -29.35 26.43
N VAL A 584 25.01 -29.24 26.41
CA VAL A 584 25.79 -28.41 27.31
C VAL A 584 26.50 -27.34 26.51
N TRP A 585 26.40 -26.09 26.95
CA TRP A 585 26.83 -24.89 26.25
C TRP A 585 27.84 -24.10 27.06
N ALA A 586 28.83 -23.52 26.39
CA ALA A 586 29.71 -22.52 26.99
C ALA A 586 28.94 -21.22 27.17
N ARG A 587 28.91 -20.68 28.39
CA ARG A 587 28.15 -19.46 28.72
C ARG A 587 28.59 -18.25 27.92
N ASP A 588 29.88 -18.06 27.70
CA ASP A 588 30.39 -16.80 27.11
C ASP A 588 30.12 -16.67 25.62
N SER A 589 29.98 -17.79 24.91
CA SER A 589 29.93 -17.81 23.45
C SER A 589 28.71 -18.51 22.86
N GLY A 590 27.86 -19.11 23.70
CA GLY A 590 26.76 -19.98 23.24
C GLY A 590 27.25 -21.21 22.47
N ARG A 591 28.54 -21.58 22.57
CA ARG A 591 29.10 -22.69 21.80
C ARG A 591 28.68 -24.01 22.42
N LEU A 592 28.15 -24.91 21.61
CA LEU A 592 27.86 -26.29 22.02
C LEU A 592 29.16 -27.00 22.43
N LEU A 593 29.22 -27.47 23.68
CA LEU A 593 30.34 -28.20 24.24
C LEU A 593 30.11 -29.71 24.20
N ALA A 594 28.87 -30.15 24.45
CA ALA A 594 28.52 -31.56 24.43
C ALA A 594 27.05 -31.77 24.07
N THR A 595 26.78 -32.89 23.40
CA THR A 595 25.43 -33.45 23.21
C THR A 595 25.40 -34.82 23.88
N LEU A 596 24.60 -34.94 24.92
CA LEU A 596 24.35 -36.19 25.63
C LEU A 596 23.09 -36.80 25.04
N GLN A 597 23.24 -37.96 24.40
CA GLN A 597 22.15 -38.74 23.85
C GLN A 597 21.96 -40.03 24.66
N GLY A 598 20.71 -40.43 24.85
CA GLY A 598 20.37 -41.62 25.63
C GLY A 598 18.88 -41.77 25.93
N HIS A 599 18.13 -40.66 25.95
CA HIS A 599 16.67 -40.73 26.04
C HIS A 599 16.06 -41.19 24.72
N THR A 600 15.12 -42.13 24.78
CA THR A 600 14.36 -42.64 23.62
C THR A 600 13.11 -41.81 23.30
N GLY A 601 12.87 -40.75 24.07
CA GLY A 601 11.79 -39.79 23.92
C GLY A 601 12.21 -38.43 24.50
N PRO A 602 11.27 -37.48 24.68
CA PRO A 602 11.60 -36.13 25.13
C PRO A 602 12.38 -36.12 26.46
N ALA A 603 13.44 -35.31 26.51
CA ALA A 603 14.20 -35.09 27.74
C ALA A 603 13.51 -33.95 28.51
N TRP A 604 12.73 -34.30 29.52
CA TRP A 604 11.86 -33.37 30.24
C TRP A 604 12.57 -32.47 31.25
N GLY A 605 13.75 -32.88 31.72
CA GLY A 605 14.43 -32.23 32.84
C GLY A 605 15.93 -32.32 32.72
N VAL A 606 16.61 -31.23 33.09
CA VAL A 606 18.04 -31.22 33.35
C VAL A 606 18.30 -30.43 34.63
N ALA A 607 19.24 -30.90 35.42
CA ALA A 607 19.72 -30.19 36.60
C ALA A 607 21.24 -30.19 36.59
N MET A 608 21.81 -29.09 37.07
CA MET A 608 23.24 -28.91 37.24
C MET A 608 23.53 -28.91 38.74
N SER A 609 24.62 -29.55 39.16
CA SER A 609 25.04 -29.49 40.55
C SER A 609 25.45 -28.06 40.92
N ALA A 610 25.08 -27.64 42.13
CA ALA A 610 25.48 -26.38 42.72
C ALA A 610 26.95 -26.37 43.15
#